data_AF-A0A2S9FPY7-F1
#
_entry.id   AF-A0A2S9FPY7-F1
#
_cell.length_a   1.000
_cell.length_b   1.000
_cell.length_c   1.000
_cell.angle_alpha   90.00
_cell.angle_beta   90.00
_cell.angle_gamma   90.00
#
_symmetry.space_group_name_H-M   'P 1'
#
loop_
_entity.id
_entity.type
_entity.pdbx_description
1 polymer ?
#
loop_
_entity_poly.entity_id
_entity_poly.type
_entity_poly.pdbx_seq_one_letter_code
_entity_poly.pdbx_strand_id
1 'polypeptide(L)'
;HTLTGRMHFYLDHDWLEELGEQLPIYRPPLDMSRLFGESAVGDRNGLGLTVRYLTPHSKWSIHSEYQDNLFMLSLSRGGPTMWMSPADAAKIEVRDNDWVEAVNRNG
;
A
#
# COMPACT_ATOMS: atom_id res chain seq x y z
N HIS A 1 4.88 20.62 22.58
CA HIS A 1 5.22 22.06 22.48
C HIS A 1 5.55 22.39 21.03
N THR A 2 5.09 23.54 20.53
CA THR A 2 5.33 24.05 19.16
C THR A 2 6.04 25.41 19.24
N LEU A 3 6.68 25.86 18.15
CA LEU A 3 7.40 27.14 18.10
C LEU A 3 6.51 28.34 18.49
N THR A 4 5.26 28.35 18.02
CA THR A 4 4.29 29.43 18.25
C THR A 4 3.49 29.28 19.55
N GLY A 5 3.67 28.17 20.28
CA GLY A 5 2.88 27.84 21.46
C GLY A 5 1.40 27.57 21.18
N ARG A 6 1.01 27.37 19.92
CA ARG A 6 -0.37 27.12 19.44
C ARG A 6 -0.39 25.97 18.43
N MET A 7 -1.58 25.60 17.95
CA MET A 7 -1.72 24.76 16.75
C MET A 7 -0.96 25.43 15.60
N HIS A 8 0.03 24.72 15.06
CA HIS A 8 1.01 25.27 14.12
C HIS A 8 0.60 24.89 12.70
N PHE A 9 -0.01 25.83 11.97
CA PHE A 9 -0.46 25.59 10.58
C PHE A 9 0.56 26.04 9.53
N TYR A 10 1.45 26.96 9.89
CA TYR A 10 2.54 27.41 9.03
C TYR A 10 3.86 26.86 9.56
N LEU A 11 4.68 26.22 8.72
CA LEU A 11 6.01 25.71 9.10
C LEU A 11 7.11 26.51 8.37
N ASP A 12 7.90 27.29 9.10
CA ASP A 12 8.91 28.23 8.58
C ASP A 12 10.35 27.67 8.56
N HIS A 13 10.52 26.36 8.75
CA HIS A 13 11.84 25.74 8.66
C HIS A 13 12.29 25.67 7.19
N ASP A 14 13.54 26.04 6.89
CA ASP A 14 14.10 26.10 5.54
C ASP A 14 13.76 24.88 4.66
N TRP A 15 13.83 23.66 5.21
CA TRP A 15 13.47 22.44 4.48
C TRP A 15 11.98 22.36 4.06
N LEU A 16 11.06 22.80 4.92
CA LEU A 16 9.63 22.82 4.59
C LEU A 16 9.36 23.90 3.56
N GLU A 17 10.10 25.01 3.61
CA GLU A 17 10.03 26.05 2.60
C GLU A 17 10.51 25.59 1.23
N GLU A 18 11.69 24.96 1.17
CA GLU A 18 12.25 24.40 -0.05
C GLU A 18 11.34 23.33 -0.68
N LEU A 19 10.65 22.53 0.15
CA LEU A 19 9.74 21.48 -0.29
C LEU A 19 8.31 21.97 -0.61
N GLY A 20 7.98 23.24 -0.32
CA GLY A 20 6.66 23.82 -0.52
C GLY A 20 5.58 23.29 0.44
N GLU A 21 5.98 22.89 1.66
CA GLU A 21 5.12 22.32 2.70
C GLU A 21 4.90 23.28 3.89
N GLN A 22 5.12 24.58 3.70
CA GLN A 22 4.88 25.57 4.75
C GLN A 22 3.40 25.63 5.13
N LEU A 23 2.49 25.34 4.20
CA LEU A 23 1.05 25.16 4.43
C LEU A 23 0.60 23.80 3.88
N PRO A 24 -0.51 23.23 4.40
CA PRO A 24 -1.08 22.01 3.83
C PRO A 24 -1.42 22.18 2.34
N ILE A 25 -0.92 21.27 1.51
CA ILE A 25 -1.11 21.25 0.06
C ILE A 25 -1.39 19.82 -0.42
N TYR A 26 -2.05 19.69 -1.58
CA TYR A 26 -2.16 18.40 -2.25
C TYR A 26 -0.82 17.95 -2.83
N ARG A 27 -0.40 16.73 -2.48
CA ARG A 27 0.73 16.03 -3.12
C ARG A 27 0.22 14.68 -3.64
N PRO A 28 0.36 14.37 -4.94
CA PRO A 28 0.00 13.07 -5.45
C PRO A 28 0.96 11.98 -4.90
N PRO A 29 0.56 10.70 -4.92
CA PRO A 29 1.49 9.60 -4.70
C PRO A 29 2.70 9.69 -5.63
N LEU A 30 3.88 9.29 -5.14
CA LEU A 30 5.09 9.26 -5.95
C LEU A 30 4.91 8.38 -7.20
N ASP A 31 5.45 8.85 -8.32
CA ASP A 31 5.47 8.10 -9.57
C ASP A 31 6.67 7.14 -9.56
N MET A 32 6.42 5.92 -9.08
CA MET A 32 7.43 4.87 -8.97
C MET A 32 7.95 4.42 -10.34
N SER A 33 7.12 4.49 -11.39
CA SER A 33 7.52 4.21 -12.76
C SER A 33 8.61 5.19 -13.20
N ARG A 34 8.35 6.49 -13.01
CA ARG A 34 9.31 7.54 -13.37
C ARG A 34 10.58 7.52 -12.51
N LEU A 35 10.45 7.26 -11.21
CA LEU A 35 11.58 7.31 -10.28
C LEU A 35 12.48 6.07 -10.38
N PHE A 36 11.91 4.92 -10.70
CA PHE A 36 12.57 3.63 -10.50
C PHE A 36 12.44 2.66 -11.67
N GLY A 37 11.77 3.04 -12.76
CA GLY A 37 11.56 2.18 -13.92
C GLY A 37 10.60 1.01 -13.64
N GLU A 38 9.76 1.11 -12.61
CA GLU A 38 8.69 0.14 -12.37
C GLU A 38 7.62 0.24 -13.47
N SER A 39 6.88 -0.85 -13.70
CA SER A 39 5.73 -0.80 -14.62
C SER A 39 4.68 0.20 -14.13
N ALA A 40 3.98 0.86 -15.05
CA ALA A 40 2.93 1.79 -14.69
C ALA A 40 1.72 1.04 -14.13
N VAL A 41 0.97 1.68 -13.22
CA VAL A 41 -0.27 1.09 -12.70
C VAL A 41 -1.25 0.84 -13.85
N GLY A 42 -1.73 -0.39 -13.96
CA GLY A 42 -2.59 -0.86 -15.05
C GLY A 42 -1.84 -1.56 -16.19
N ASP A 43 -0.51 -1.52 -16.22
CA ASP A 43 0.28 -2.27 -17.19
C ASP A 43 0.06 -3.78 -17.04
N ARG A 44 0.12 -4.48 -18.17
CA ARG A 44 -0.06 -5.93 -18.24
C ARG A 44 1.17 -6.61 -18.83
N ASN A 45 1.53 -7.75 -18.26
CA ASN A 45 2.58 -8.62 -18.78
C ASN A 45 2.12 -10.08 -18.73
N GLY A 46 1.58 -10.59 -19.83
CA GLY A 46 0.90 -11.89 -19.85
C GLY A 46 -0.29 -11.89 -18.89
N LEU A 47 -0.28 -12.82 -17.93
CA LEU A 47 -1.24 -12.89 -16.82
C LEU A 47 -0.89 -11.97 -15.64
N GLY A 48 0.16 -11.15 -15.74
CA GLY A 48 0.51 -10.15 -14.72
C GLY A 48 -0.25 -8.83 -14.90
N LEU A 49 -0.55 -8.18 -13.76
CA LEU A 49 -1.16 -6.84 -13.69
C LEU A 49 -0.43 -5.99 -12.66
N THR A 50 -0.02 -4.78 -13.04
CA THR A 50 0.58 -3.83 -12.10
C THR A 50 -0.49 -3.05 -11.35
N VAL A 51 -0.46 -3.16 -10.02
CA VAL A 51 -1.43 -2.51 -9.11
C VAL A 51 -0.71 -1.74 -8.01
N ARG A 52 -1.45 -0.91 -7.26
CA ARG A 52 -0.95 -0.33 -6.01
C ARG A 52 -1.11 -1.34 -4.87
N TYR A 53 -0.01 -1.69 -4.23
CA TYR A 53 -0.01 -2.61 -3.10
C TYR A 53 -0.29 -1.84 -1.80
N LEU A 54 -1.42 -2.14 -1.15
CA LEU A 54 -1.83 -1.56 0.13
C LEU A 54 -1.78 -2.63 1.22
N THR A 55 -1.22 -2.31 2.38
CA THR A 55 -1.09 -3.22 3.53
C THR A 55 -1.82 -2.67 4.75
N PRO A 56 -3.16 -2.52 4.70
CA PRO A 56 -3.94 -2.12 5.88
C PRO A 56 -3.82 -3.18 6.97
N HIS A 57 -3.95 -2.77 8.23
CA HIS A 57 -3.86 -3.68 9.36
C HIS A 57 -4.96 -4.76 9.32
N SER A 58 -4.56 -5.98 9.64
CA SER A 58 -5.44 -7.15 9.67
C SER A 58 -6.52 -7.04 10.74
N LYS A 59 -7.71 -7.56 10.45
CA LYS A 59 -8.75 -7.79 11.48
C LYS A 59 -8.41 -8.98 12.38
N TRP A 60 -7.61 -9.91 11.90
CA TRP A 60 -7.37 -11.24 12.49
C TRP A 60 -5.99 -11.37 13.12
N SER A 61 -5.27 -10.27 13.31
CA SER A 61 -3.98 -10.24 13.99
C SER A 61 -3.67 -8.82 14.48
N ILE A 62 -2.74 -8.71 15.43
CA ILE A 62 -2.12 -7.43 15.78
C ILE A 62 -0.72 -7.47 15.20
N HIS A 63 -0.53 -6.87 14.02
CA HIS A 63 0.67 -7.09 13.22
C HIS A 63 0.87 -8.60 12.97
N SER A 64 2.03 -9.16 13.32
CA SER A 64 2.30 -10.61 13.27
C SER A 64 1.82 -11.37 14.50
N GLU A 65 1.51 -10.67 15.60
CA GLU A 65 0.99 -11.32 16.81
C GLU A 65 -0.40 -11.90 16.50
N TYR A 66 -0.60 -13.15 16.88
CA TYR A 66 -1.76 -13.99 16.55
C TYR A 66 -1.91 -14.38 15.07
N GLN A 67 -0.96 -14.06 14.18
CA GLN A 67 -1.05 -14.46 12.78
C GLN A 67 -0.98 -15.98 12.60
N ASP A 68 -0.30 -16.69 13.50
CA ASP A 68 -0.19 -18.15 13.57
C ASP A 68 -1.19 -18.78 14.57
N ASN A 69 -2.02 -17.96 15.23
CA ASN A 69 -2.99 -18.45 16.20
C ASN A 69 -4.10 -19.24 15.49
N LEU A 70 -4.30 -20.49 15.89
CA LEU A 70 -5.27 -21.39 15.27
C LEU A 70 -6.70 -20.82 15.24
N PHE A 71 -7.14 -20.11 16.28
CA PHE A 71 -8.48 -19.52 16.30
C PHE A 71 -8.60 -18.40 15.27
N MET A 72 -7.60 -17.52 15.17
CA MET A 72 -7.61 -16.44 14.18
C MET A 72 -7.52 -16.97 12.75
N LEU A 73 -6.69 -17.99 12.52
CA LEU A 73 -6.61 -18.67 11.22
C LEU A 73 -7.96 -19.30 10.82
N SER A 74 -8.63 -19.96 11.77
CA SER A 74 -9.94 -20.61 11.54
C SER A 74 -11.09 -19.64 11.33
N LEU A 75 -11.05 -18.45 11.94
CA LEU A 75 -12.03 -17.38 11.71
C LEU A 75 -11.78 -16.59 10.41
N SER A 76 -10.60 -16.76 9.82
CA SER A 76 -10.14 -16.11 8.61
C SER A 76 -10.06 -17.11 7.46
N ARG A 77 -9.07 -16.94 6.57
CA ARG A 77 -8.78 -17.76 5.40
C ARG A 77 -7.57 -18.68 5.60
N GLY A 78 -7.27 -19.07 6.83
CA GLY A 78 -6.28 -20.10 7.13
C GLY A 78 -4.82 -19.75 6.82
N GLY A 79 -4.49 -18.49 6.51
CA GLY A 79 -3.12 -18.09 6.22
C GLY A 79 -3.01 -16.70 5.58
N PRO A 80 -1.85 -16.38 5.00
CA PRO A 80 -1.64 -15.15 4.22
C PRO A 80 -2.62 -15.05 3.06
N THR A 81 -3.15 -13.86 2.83
CA THR A 81 -4.10 -13.58 1.75
C THR A 81 -3.87 -12.21 1.15
N MET A 82 -4.25 -12.05 -0.13
CA MET A 82 -4.35 -10.75 -0.80
C MET A 82 -5.79 -10.50 -1.20
N TRP A 83 -6.27 -9.28 -0.93
CA TRP A 83 -7.58 -8.84 -1.39
C TRP A 83 -7.44 -8.12 -2.72
N MET A 84 -8.23 -8.52 -3.71
CA MET A 84 -8.24 -7.92 -5.04
C MET A 84 -9.66 -7.67 -5.53
N SER A 85 -9.81 -6.69 -6.42
CA SER A 85 -11.12 -6.44 -7.05
C SER A 85 -11.49 -7.59 -8.00
N PRO A 86 -12.78 -7.92 -8.17
CA PRO A 86 -13.20 -8.92 -9.14
C PRO A 86 -12.77 -8.58 -10.58
N ALA A 87 -12.70 -7.28 -10.90
CA ALA A 87 -12.28 -6.82 -12.22
C ALA A 87 -10.79 -7.07 -12.47
N ASP A 88 -9.93 -6.91 -11.46
CA ASP A 88 -8.50 -7.20 -11.59
C ASP A 88 -8.23 -8.69 -11.56
N ALA A 89 -8.92 -9.45 -10.70
CA ALA A 89 -8.86 -10.91 -10.68
C ALA A 89 -9.20 -11.51 -12.06
N ALA A 90 -10.25 -10.99 -12.71
CA ALA A 90 -10.66 -11.43 -14.04
C ALA A 90 -9.60 -11.13 -15.13
N LYS A 91 -8.84 -10.04 -15.02
CA LYS A 91 -7.76 -9.71 -15.98
C LYS A 91 -6.58 -10.67 -15.90
N ILE A 92 -6.39 -11.31 -14.75
CA ILE A 92 -5.29 -12.27 -14.50
C ILE A 92 -5.80 -13.70 -14.37
N GLU A 93 -7.08 -13.94 -14.68
CA GLU A 93 -7.74 -15.25 -14.69
C GLU A 93 -7.70 -16.01 -13.35
N VAL A 94 -7.64 -15.27 -12.25
CA VAL A 94 -7.62 -15.80 -10.87
C VAL A 94 -9.03 -15.88 -10.31
N ARG A 95 -9.36 -17.00 -9.67
CA ARG A 95 -10.62 -17.20 -8.93
C ARG A 95 -10.40 -16.92 -7.44
N ASP A 96 -11.51 -16.77 -6.72
CA ASP A 96 -11.43 -16.62 -5.27
C ASP A 96 -10.68 -17.81 -4.65
N ASN A 97 -9.74 -17.50 -3.76
CA ASN A 97 -8.89 -18.46 -3.05
C ASN A 97 -7.87 -19.23 -3.91
N ASP A 98 -7.65 -18.83 -5.17
CA ASP A 98 -6.51 -19.31 -5.96
C ASP A 98 -5.18 -18.73 -5.42
N TRP A 99 -4.09 -19.47 -5.68
CA TRP A 99 -2.75 -18.98 -5.41
C TRP A 99 -2.39 -17.83 -6.34
N VAL A 100 -1.78 -16.80 -5.77
CA VAL A 100 -1.26 -15.65 -6.51
C VAL A 100 0.14 -15.30 -6.02
N GLU A 101 0.91 -14.68 -6.90
CA GLU A 101 2.24 -14.16 -6.60
C GLU A 101 2.24 -12.66 -6.90
N ALA A 102 2.84 -11.87 -6.01
CA ALA A 102 3.06 -10.45 -6.20
C ALA A 102 4.54 -10.17 -5.99
N VAL A 103 5.17 -9.56 -6.98
CA VAL A 103 6.60 -9.25 -6.99
C VAL A 103 6.83 -7.83 -7.45
N ASN A 104 7.89 -7.22 -6.94
CA ASN A 104 8.50 -6.05 -7.56
C ASN A 104 10.03 -6.19 -7.51
N ARG A 105 10.76 -5.11 -7.83
CA ARG A 105 12.22 -5.11 -7.81
C ARG A 105 12.84 -5.47 -6.44
N ASN A 106 12.10 -5.30 -5.35
CA ASN A 106 12.57 -5.51 -3.99
C ASN A 106 12.41 -6.97 -3.53
N GLY A 107 11.63 -7.76 -4.26
CA GLY A 107 11.21 -9.11 -3.87
C GLY A 107 9.71 -9.30 -3.99
#